data_AF-A0A9D1WP30-F1
#
_entry.id   AF-A0A9D1WP30-F1
#
_cell.length_a   1.000
_cell.length_b   1.000
_cell.length_c   1.000
_cell.angle_alpha   90.00
_cell.angle_beta   90.00
_cell.angle_gamma   90.00
#
_symmetry.space_group_name_H-M   'P 1'
#
loop_
_entity.id
_entity.type
_entity.pdbx_description
1 polymer ?
#
loop_
_entity_poly.entity_id
_entity_poly.type
_entity_poly.pdbx_seq_one_letter_code
_entity_poly.pdbx_strand_id
1 'polypeptide(L)'
;MSIVQKQTATQSQKLMIFVLSMSLYGLATLFTELIPKFQVGVVEFSVEYFLFIPLTLAMLFDPLSAALGAATGELVFSEIMLGQFGGLGELEKFLTVTIGVYIAGRLVKDPKNRAMVGVAAITGTAAQLLMGTVVDILKVQLAVEDFEAVAGLPESVFATEGFAFLNDLLFSGILFCLLPTLYLVPKLYGKIEPLLGMAPRTPESAVSGISPKALAVCAVGFV
;
A
#
# COMPACT_ATOMS: atom_id res chain seq x y z
N MET A 1 11.48 -37.94 -12.31
CA MET A 1 12.30 -36.72 -12.18
C MET A 1 11.47 -35.70 -11.43
N SER A 2 11.71 -35.56 -10.12
CA SER A 2 10.93 -34.69 -9.25
C SER A 2 11.23 -33.24 -9.58
N ILE A 3 10.31 -32.59 -10.29
CA ILE A 3 10.17 -31.14 -10.36
C ILE A 3 10.03 -30.62 -8.92
N VAL A 4 11.15 -30.30 -8.30
CA VAL A 4 11.20 -29.43 -7.14
C VAL A 4 10.64 -28.11 -7.63
N GLN A 5 9.33 -27.91 -7.44
CA GLN A 5 8.63 -26.66 -7.72
C GLN A 5 9.45 -25.53 -7.10
N LYS A 6 9.97 -24.62 -7.93
CA LYS A 6 10.59 -23.39 -7.44
C LYS A 6 9.54 -22.61 -6.65
N GLN A 7 9.52 -22.80 -5.34
CA GLN A 7 8.65 -22.08 -4.38
C GLN A 7 9.03 -20.60 -4.22
N THR A 8 10.09 -20.15 -4.92
CA THR A 8 10.60 -18.79 -4.90
C THR A 8 10.69 -18.26 -6.32
N ALA A 9 10.09 -17.09 -6.56
CA ALA A 9 10.14 -16.41 -7.85
C ALA A 9 11.59 -16.11 -8.27
N THR A 10 11.90 -16.38 -9.54
CA THR A 10 13.19 -16.01 -10.13
C THR A 10 13.35 -14.48 -10.21
N GLN A 11 14.58 -13.99 -10.37
CA GLN A 11 14.83 -12.55 -10.51
C GLN A 11 14.06 -11.94 -11.68
N SER A 12 14.02 -12.61 -12.84
CA SER A 12 13.23 -12.15 -13.99
C SER A 12 11.74 -12.05 -13.68
N GLN A 13 11.19 -13.02 -12.92
CA GLN A 13 9.80 -12.97 -12.48
C GLN A 13 9.53 -11.84 -11.48
N LYS A 14 10.44 -11.61 -10.55
CA LYS A 14 10.37 -10.45 -9.65
C LYS A 14 10.34 -9.13 -10.43
N LEU A 15 11.19 -9.01 -11.44
CA LEU A 15 11.20 -7.84 -12.33
C LEU A 15 9.89 -7.71 -13.12
N MET A 16 9.31 -8.81 -13.61
CA MET A 16 7.99 -8.78 -14.25
C MET A 16 6.88 -8.33 -13.29
N ILE A 17 6.88 -8.83 -12.05
CA ILE A 17 5.91 -8.41 -11.01
C ILE A 17 6.08 -6.92 -10.71
N PHE A 18 7.33 -6.45 -10.58
CA PHE A 18 7.65 -5.05 -10.36
C PHE A 18 7.08 -4.18 -11.48
N VAL A 19 7.36 -4.50 -12.75
CA VAL A 19 6.88 -3.73 -13.91
C VAL A 19 5.35 -3.78 -13.98
N LEU A 20 4.73 -4.94 -13.76
CA LEU A 20 3.28 -5.09 -13.76
C LEU A 20 2.63 -4.20 -12.70
N SER A 21 3.15 -4.22 -11.47
CA SER A 21 2.64 -3.41 -10.36
C SER A 21 2.84 -1.93 -10.62
N MET A 22 4.02 -1.55 -11.11
CA MET A 22 4.36 -0.18 -11.50
C MET A 22 3.39 0.37 -12.55
N SER A 23 3.15 -0.38 -13.62
CA SER A 23 2.25 0.08 -14.69
C SER A 23 0.80 0.14 -14.25
N LEU A 24 0.29 -0.90 -13.58
CA LEU A 24 -1.12 -0.95 -13.19
C LEU A 24 -1.46 0.09 -12.13
N TYR A 25 -0.64 0.21 -11.09
CA TYR A 25 -0.90 1.15 -10.02
C TYR A 25 -0.58 2.59 -10.44
N GLY A 26 0.49 2.84 -11.19
CA GLY A 26 0.78 4.18 -11.72
C GLY A 26 -0.29 4.71 -12.69
N LEU A 27 -0.87 3.85 -13.53
CA LEU A 27 -2.04 4.24 -14.33
C LEU A 27 -3.27 4.49 -13.45
N ALA A 28 -3.47 3.65 -12.43
CA ALA A 28 -4.59 3.81 -11.52
C ALA A 28 -4.53 5.12 -10.73
N THR A 29 -3.34 5.53 -10.28
CA THR A 29 -3.15 6.81 -9.57
C THR A 29 -3.45 8.00 -10.47
N LEU A 30 -2.98 7.97 -11.73
CA LEU A 30 -3.37 8.97 -12.73
C LEU A 30 -4.89 9.09 -12.89
N PHE A 31 -5.60 7.96 -12.88
CA PHE A 31 -7.06 7.99 -12.94
C PHE A 31 -7.70 8.54 -11.67
N THR A 32 -7.18 8.20 -10.49
CA THR A 32 -7.75 8.70 -9.22
C THR A 32 -7.53 10.19 -9.02
N GLU A 33 -6.41 10.75 -9.50
CA GLU A 33 -6.16 12.20 -9.46
C GLU A 33 -7.17 13.02 -10.28
N LEU A 34 -7.81 12.39 -11.28
CA LEU A 34 -8.87 13.03 -12.06
C LEU A 34 -10.24 12.98 -11.38
N ILE A 35 -10.39 12.19 -10.30
CA ILE A 35 -11.66 12.07 -9.59
C ILE A 35 -11.80 13.23 -8.60
N PRO A 36 -12.87 14.04 -8.67
CA PRO A 36 -13.07 15.13 -7.74
C PRO A 36 -13.33 14.61 -6.32
N LYS A 37 -12.78 15.31 -5.33
CA LYS A 37 -13.06 15.06 -3.91
C LYS A 37 -14.36 15.76 -3.52
N PHE A 38 -15.24 15.07 -2.80
CA PHE A 38 -16.51 15.64 -2.34
C PHE A 38 -16.47 15.89 -0.84
N GLN A 39 -16.61 17.15 -0.43
CA GLN A 39 -16.67 17.50 0.99
C GLN A 39 -18.12 17.68 1.44
N VAL A 40 -18.54 16.92 2.46
CA VAL A 40 -19.86 17.05 3.08
C VAL A 40 -19.67 17.35 4.57
N GLY A 41 -19.68 18.62 4.93
CA GLY A 41 -19.39 19.08 6.29
C GLY A 41 -17.92 18.85 6.67
N VAL A 42 -17.68 18.13 7.78
CA VAL A 42 -16.33 17.80 8.27
C VAL A 42 -15.76 16.55 7.56
N VAL A 43 -16.59 15.82 6.82
CA VAL A 43 -16.21 14.56 6.16
C VAL A 43 -15.79 14.80 4.72
N GLU A 44 -14.58 14.40 4.37
CA GLU A 44 -14.07 14.38 3.00
C GLU A 44 -14.29 12.98 2.41
N PHE A 45 -15.08 12.90 1.34
CA PHE A 45 -15.22 11.71 0.52
C PHE A 45 -14.23 11.82 -0.64
N SER A 46 -13.04 11.30 -0.39
CA SER A 46 -12.00 11.14 -1.41
C SER A 46 -11.92 9.68 -1.81
N VAL A 47 -11.63 9.41 -3.08
CA VAL A 47 -11.12 8.10 -3.49
C VAL A 47 -9.63 8.12 -3.18
N GLU A 48 -9.30 7.92 -1.90
CA GLU A 48 -7.90 7.79 -1.50
C GLU A 48 -7.34 6.48 -2.03
N TYR A 49 -6.77 6.57 -3.22
CA TYR A 49 -5.87 5.60 -3.85
C TYR A 49 -6.49 4.23 -4.15
N PHE A 50 -6.28 3.72 -5.35
CA PHE A 50 -6.65 2.35 -5.71
C PHE A 50 -5.66 1.33 -5.16
N LEU A 51 -5.40 1.37 -3.85
CA LEU A 51 -4.44 0.51 -3.13
C LEU A 51 -4.83 -0.98 -3.23
N PHE A 52 -6.09 -1.29 -3.55
CA PHE A 52 -6.50 -2.67 -3.81
C PHE A 52 -5.68 -3.35 -4.92
N ILE A 53 -5.17 -2.58 -5.90
CA ILE A 53 -4.38 -3.11 -7.01
C ILE A 53 -3.05 -3.69 -6.49
N PRO A 54 -2.17 -2.89 -5.85
CA PRO A 54 -0.92 -3.41 -5.33
C PRO A 54 -1.12 -4.39 -4.18
N LEU A 55 -2.17 -4.23 -3.35
CA LEU A 55 -2.54 -5.23 -2.35
C LEU A 55 -2.85 -6.59 -2.99
N THR A 56 -3.66 -6.61 -4.05
CA THR A 56 -4.01 -7.85 -4.76
C THR A 56 -2.77 -8.50 -5.35
N LEU A 57 -1.90 -7.72 -6.00
CA LEU A 57 -0.66 -8.24 -6.58
C LEU A 57 0.29 -8.76 -5.50
N ALA A 58 0.46 -8.05 -4.38
CA ALA A 58 1.33 -8.47 -3.28
C ALA A 58 0.82 -9.72 -2.55
N MET A 59 -0.50 -9.96 -2.55
CA MET A 59 -1.09 -11.17 -1.97
C MET A 59 -0.92 -12.38 -2.89
N LEU A 60 -0.90 -12.19 -4.21
CA LEU A 60 -0.78 -13.26 -5.22
C LEU A 60 0.67 -13.56 -5.63
N PHE A 61 1.55 -12.55 -5.59
CA PHE A 61 2.93 -12.61 -6.07
C PHE A 61 3.97 -12.35 -4.96
N ASP A 62 5.22 -12.10 -5.34
CA ASP A 62 6.28 -11.65 -4.42
C ASP A 62 5.93 -10.27 -3.84
N PRO A 63 5.67 -10.16 -2.51
CA PRO A 63 5.15 -8.93 -1.91
C PRO A 63 6.08 -7.72 -2.07
N LEU A 64 7.39 -7.93 -1.99
CA LEU A 64 8.37 -6.84 -2.05
C LEU A 64 8.43 -6.25 -3.46
N SER A 65 8.44 -7.11 -4.48
CA SER A 65 8.48 -6.69 -5.88
C SER A 65 7.19 -5.96 -6.27
N ALA A 66 6.03 -6.43 -5.79
CA ALA A 66 4.76 -5.76 -6.00
C ALA A 66 4.70 -4.40 -5.28
N ALA A 67 5.12 -4.33 -4.03
CA ALA A 67 5.12 -3.11 -3.23
C ALA A 67 6.04 -2.02 -3.81
N LEU A 68 7.29 -2.36 -4.11
CA LEU A 68 8.26 -1.43 -4.72
C LEU A 68 7.80 -0.99 -6.11
N GLY A 69 7.24 -1.91 -6.90
CA GLY A 69 6.68 -1.58 -8.20
C GLY A 69 5.57 -0.55 -8.07
N ALA A 70 4.63 -0.75 -7.14
CA ALA A 70 3.54 0.17 -6.88
C ALA A 70 4.05 1.57 -6.51
N ALA A 71 4.89 1.67 -5.47
CA ALA A 71 5.43 2.94 -5.02
C ALA A 71 6.22 3.66 -6.13
N THR A 72 6.96 2.93 -6.97
CA THR A 72 7.63 3.49 -8.15
C THR A 72 6.65 3.97 -9.20
N GLY A 73 5.58 3.21 -9.45
CA GLY A 73 4.54 3.57 -10.41
C GLY A 73 3.84 4.87 -10.02
N GLU A 74 3.43 4.98 -8.77
CA GLU A 74 2.84 6.20 -8.23
C GLU A 74 3.79 7.40 -8.35
N LEU A 75 5.05 7.23 -7.95
CA LEU A 75 6.07 8.28 -8.05
C LEU A 75 6.26 8.79 -9.49
N VAL A 76 6.36 7.86 -10.45
CA VAL A 76 6.62 8.22 -11.85
C VAL A 76 5.38 8.80 -12.53
N PHE A 77 4.24 8.14 -12.38
CA PHE A 77 3.04 8.48 -13.13
C PHE A 77 2.17 9.55 -12.46
N SER A 78 2.05 9.55 -11.14
CA SER A 78 1.31 10.58 -10.41
C SER A 78 2.17 11.81 -10.19
N GLU A 79 3.36 11.66 -9.61
CA GLU A 79 4.10 12.82 -9.10
C GLU A 79 4.95 13.51 -10.17
N ILE A 80 5.80 12.75 -10.86
CA ILE A 80 6.72 13.30 -11.86
C ILE A 80 5.97 13.73 -13.13
N MET A 81 5.08 12.88 -13.65
CA MET A 81 4.39 13.15 -14.91
C MET A 81 3.35 14.28 -14.80
N LEU A 82 2.65 14.43 -13.67
CA LEU A 82 1.73 15.55 -13.45
C LEU A 82 2.45 16.83 -13.01
N GLY A 83 3.77 16.77 -12.77
CA GLY A 83 4.59 17.92 -12.41
C GLY A 83 4.36 18.42 -10.98
N GLN A 84 3.82 17.56 -10.11
CA GLN A 84 3.48 17.89 -8.72
C GLN A 84 4.50 17.36 -7.69
N PHE A 85 5.62 16.79 -8.16
CA PHE A 85 6.64 16.19 -7.31
C PHE A 85 7.18 17.17 -6.23
N GLY A 86 6.80 16.91 -4.97
CA GLY A 86 7.16 17.73 -3.81
C GLY A 86 8.45 17.32 -3.07
N GLY A 87 9.18 16.30 -3.55
CA GLY A 87 10.42 15.85 -2.92
C GLY A 87 10.19 15.01 -1.65
N LEU A 88 10.25 15.63 -0.48
CA LEU A 88 10.23 14.93 0.82
C LEU A 88 8.88 14.21 1.08
N GLY A 89 7.76 14.84 0.75
CA GLY A 89 6.43 14.22 0.86
C GLY A 89 6.30 12.97 0.00
N GLU A 90 6.87 12.99 -1.21
CA GLU A 90 6.76 11.83 -2.11
C GLU A 90 7.68 10.69 -1.71
N LEU A 91 8.83 11.01 -1.09
CA LEU A 91 9.72 9.99 -0.53
C LEU A 91 9.06 9.26 0.64
N GLU A 92 8.37 10.00 1.50
CA GLU A 92 7.57 9.42 2.57
C GLU A 92 6.46 8.53 2.00
N LYS A 93 5.65 9.05 1.06
CA LYS A 93 4.58 8.30 0.39
C LYS A 93 5.10 7.01 -0.24
N PHE A 94 6.27 7.07 -0.87
CA PHE A 94 6.93 5.90 -1.43
C PHE A 94 7.23 4.83 -0.36
N LEU A 95 7.74 5.24 0.80
CA LEU A 95 8.06 4.33 1.91
C LEU A 95 6.78 3.75 2.55
N THR A 96 5.79 4.58 2.85
CA THR A 96 4.56 4.15 3.53
C THR A 96 3.75 3.18 2.67
N VAL A 97 3.62 3.45 1.37
CA VAL A 97 2.98 2.53 0.41
C VAL A 97 3.76 1.23 0.31
N THR A 98 5.09 1.30 0.18
CA THR A 98 5.93 0.10 0.09
C THR A 98 5.76 -0.79 1.32
N ILE A 99 5.83 -0.20 2.52
CA ILE A 99 5.75 -0.94 3.79
C ILE A 99 4.34 -1.51 3.99
N GLY A 100 3.29 -0.70 3.80
CA GLY A 100 1.90 -1.13 3.99
C GLY A 100 1.51 -2.30 3.06
N VAL A 101 1.84 -2.19 1.77
CA VAL A 101 1.57 -3.24 0.78
C VAL A 101 2.41 -4.50 1.07
N TYR A 102 3.68 -4.34 1.45
CA TYR A 102 4.54 -5.47 1.82
C TYR A 102 3.99 -6.24 3.02
N ILE A 103 3.58 -5.53 4.08
CA ILE A 103 2.98 -6.13 5.28
C ILE A 103 1.73 -6.92 4.90
N ALA A 104 0.80 -6.32 4.15
CA ALA A 104 -0.41 -7.00 3.70
C ALA A 104 -0.12 -8.25 2.88
N GLY A 105 0.78 -8.15 1.90
CA GLY A 105 1.17 -9.28 1.06
C GLY A 105 1.81 -10.43 1.84
N ARG A 106 2.53 -10.13 2.93
CA ARG A 106 3.15 -11.15 3.80
C ARG A 106 2.16 -11.80 4.76
N LEU A 107 1.10 -11.08 5.17
CA LEU A 107 0.05 -11.61 6.05
C LEU A 107 -0.80 -12.70 5.38
N VAL A 108 -1.01 -12.63 4.06
CA VAL A 108 -1.80 -13.62 3.33
C VAL A 108 -0.97 -14.86 3.00
N LYS A 109 -1.24 -15.97 3.68
CA LYS A 109 -0.64 -17.29 3.38
C LYS A 109 -1.42 -18.09 2.33
N ASP A 110 -2.75 -18.09 2.45
CA ASP A 110 -3.71 -18.70 1.52
C ASP A 110 -4.62 -17.63 0.89
N PRO A 111 -4.41 -17.28 -0.39
CA PRO A 111 -5.25 -16.30 -1.10
C PRO A 111 -6.73 -16.69 -1.23
N LYS A 112 -7.10 -17.95 -0.97
CA LYS A 112 -8.52 -18.39 -0.96
C LYS A 112 -9.23 -18.06 0.34
N ASN A 113 -8.50 -17.86 1.44
CA ASN A 113 -9.08 -17.52 2.73
C ASN A 113 -9.48 -16.03 2.77
N ARG A 114 -10.75 -15.76 2.46
CA ARG A 114 -11.31 -14.40 2.41
C ARG A 114 -11.18 -13.63 3.72
N ALA A 115 -11.30 -14.28 4.88
CA ALA A 115 -11.17 -13.60 6.15
C ALA A 115 -9.74 -13.06 6.35
N MET A 116 -8.73 -13.87 6.04
CA MET A 116 -7.33 -13.45 6.12
C MET A 116 -6.97 -12.41 5.06
N VAL A 117 -7.50 -12.53 3.83
CA VAL A 117 -7.36 -11.49 2.80
C VAL A 117 -7.95 -10.16 3.29
N GLY A 118 -9.12 -10.19 3.91
CA GLY A 118 -9.77 -8.99 4.45
C GLY A 118 -8.98 -8.35 5.59
N VAL A 119 -8.51 -9.15 6.55
CA VAL A 119 -7.64 -8.67 7.63
C VAL A 119 -6.36 -8.07 7.04
N ALA A 120 -5.72 -8.73 6.09
CA ALA A 120 -4.50 -8.23 5.48
C ALA A 120 -4.70 -6.92 4.70
N ALA A 121 -5.82 -6.78 4.00
CA ALA A 121 -6.16 -5.55 3.28
C ALA A 121 -6.30 -4.37 4.25
N ILE A 122 -7.11 -4.52 5.31
CA ILE A 122 -7.28 -3.48 6.33
C ILE A 122 -5.97 -3.19 7.07
N THR A 123 -5.21 -4.22 7.46
CA THR A 123 -3.94 -4.00 8.16
C THR A 123 -2.92 -3.28 7.28
N GLY A 124 -2.84 -3.59 5.99
CA GLY A 124 -1.94 -2.89 5.07
C GLY A 124 -2.31 -1.42 4.89
N THR A 125 -3.59 -1.15 4.63
CA THR A 125 -4.12 0.21 4.50
C THR A 125 -3.96 0.99 5.80
N ALA A 126 -4.34 0.43 6.94
CA ALA A 126 -4.17 1.07 8.24
C ALA A 126 -2.70 1.35 8.55
N ALA A 127 -1.78 0.44 8.24
CA ALA A 127 -0.36 0.67 8.44
C ALA A 127 0.13 1.85 7.58
N GLN A 128 -0.24 1.88 6.29
CA GLN A 128 0.15 2.97 5.39
C GLN A 128 -0.40 4.33 5.86
N LEU A 129 -1.70 4.41 6.18
CA LEU A 129 -2.33 5.64 6.64
C LEU A 129 -1.78 6.10 8.00
N LEU A 130 -1.62 5.19 8.97
CA LEU A 130 -1.05 5.52 10.28
C LEU A 130 0.36 6.09 10.18
N MET A 131 1.18 5.50 9.31
CA MET A 131 2.53 6.00 9.08
C MET A 131 2.51 7.42 8.51
N GLY A 132 1.65 7.71 7.53
CA GLY A 132 1.46 9.06 7.00
C GLY A 132 1.02 10.06 8.08
N THR A 133 -0.03 9.71 8.82
CA THR A 133 -0.54 10.51 9.95
C THR A 133 0.55 10.82 11.00
N VAL A 134 1.37 9.82 11.35
CA VAL A 134 2.48 10.03 12.29
C VAL A 134 3.50 11.02 11.73
N VAL A 135 3.88 10.88 10.45
CA VAL A 135 4.86 11.78 9.83
C VAL A 135 4.29 13.19 9.70
N ASP A 136 3.01 13.36 9.35
CA ASP A 136 2.39 14.68 9.24
C ASP A 136 2.30 15.39 10.60
N ILE A 137 1.96 14.66 11.67
CA ILE A 137 2.02 15.19 13.04
C ILE A 137 3.46 15.58 13.41
N LEU A 138 4.45 14.73 13.11
CA LEU A 138 5.86 14.99 13.42
C LEU A 138 6.41 16.18 12.63
N LYS A 139 6.03 16.34 11.35
CA LYS A 139 6.40 17.50 10.53
C LYS A 139 5.96 18.79 11.19
N VAL A 140 4.72 18.86 11.69
CA VAL A 140 4.22 20.06 12.37
C VAL A 140 4.92 20.26 13.72
N GLN A 141 5.11 19.21 14.51
CA GLN A 141 5.75 19.34 15.82
C GLN A 141 7.22 19.79 15.72
N LEU A 142 7.95 19.32 14.71
CA LEU A 142 9.37 19.64 14.53
C LEU A 142 9.60 20.91 13.70
N ALA A 143 8.69 21.29 12.79
CA ALA A 143 8.83 22.50 11.98
C ALA A 143 8.30 23.77 12.66
N VAL A 144 7.38 23.65 13.63
CA VAL A 144 6.77 24.81 14.33
C VAL A 144 7.66 25.36 15.46
N GLU A 145 8.75 24.69 15.81
CA GLU A 145 9.72 25.25 16.78
C GLU A 145 10.42 26.53 16.27
N ASP A 146 10.48 26.76 14.95
CA ASP A 146 11.25 27.87 14.34
C ASP A 146 10.43 29.09 13.85
N PHE A 147 9.09 29.01 13.68
CA PHE A 147 8.29 30.14 13.17
C PHE A 147 6.92 30.25 13.85
N GLU A 148 6.73 31.33 14.63
CA GLU A 148 5.45 31.85 15.16
C GLU A 148 4.40 30.80 15.53
N ALA A 149 4.61 30.11 16.66
CA ALA A 149 3.66 29.15 17.20
C ALA A 149 2.28 29.79 17.45
N VAL A 150 1.34 29.57 16.53
CA VAL A 150 -0.08 29.83 16.74
C VAL A 150 -0.54 28.90 17.86
N ALA A 151 -0.96 29.46 18.99
CA ALA A 151 -1.45 28.69 20.13
C ALA A 151 -2.61 27.77 19.69
N GLY A 152 -2.49 26.47 19.96
CA GLY A 152 -3.48 25.46 19.57
C GLY A 152 -3.25 24.78 18.22
N LEU A 153 -2.25 25.20 17.43
CA LEU A 153 -1.96 24.60 16.12
C LEU A 153 -1.57 23.10 16.24
N PRO A 154 -0.67 22.69 17.15
CA PRO A 154 -0.31 21.27 17.29
C PRO A 154 -1.50 20.40 17.73
N GLU A 155 -2.34 20.88 18.67
CA GLU A 155 -3.54 20.14 19.09
C GLU A 155 -4.57 20.04 17.97
N SER A 156 -4.72 21.09 17.17
CA SER A 156 -5.65 21.09 16.03
C SER A 156 -5.22 20.10 14.95
N VAL A 157 -3.93 20.05 14.61
CA VAL A 157 -3.37 19.12 13.63
C VAL A 157 -3.54 17.68 14.10
N PHE A 158 -3.26 17.40 15.37
CA PHE A 158 -3.46 16.06 15.92
C PHE A 158 -4.93 15.61 15.79
N ALA A 159 -5.88 16.52 16.03
CA ALA A 159 -7.30 16.22 15.89
C ALA A 159 -7.74 16.06 14.42
N THR A 160 -7.25 16.90 13.50
CA THR A 160 -7.63 16.84 12.09
C THR A 160 -7.02 15.63 11.40
N GLU A 161 -5.74 15.34 11.62
CA GLU A 161 -5.05 14.18 11.04
C GLU A 161 -5.60 12.87 11.59
N GLY A 162 -5.87 12.81 12.91
CA GLY A 162 -6.49 11.65 13.54
C GLY A 162 -7.91 11.39 13.02
N PHE A 163 -8.68 12.45 12.74
CA PHE A 163 -10.00 12.32 12.14
C PHE A 163 -9.93 11.88 10.67
N ALA A 164 -9.01 12.47 9.89
CA ALA A 164 -8.76 12.09 8.50
C ALA A 164 -8.39 10.60 8.41
N PHE A 165 -7.41 10.15 9.21
CA PHE A 165 -7.03 8.74 9.31
C PHE A 165 -8.22 7.79 9.50
N LEU A 166 -9.09 8.09 10.47
CA LEU A 166 -10.26 7.24 10.76
C LEU A 166 -11.27 7.28 9.62
N ASN A 167 -11.50 8.46 9.05
CA ASN A 167 -12.39 8.65 7.92
C ASN A 167 -11.92 7.85 6.70
N ASP A 168 -10.65 7.99 6.33
CA ASP A 168 -10.07 7.34 5.17
C ASP A 168 -10.00 5.83 5.34
N LEU A 169 -9.67 5.34 6.53
CA LEU A 169 -9.68 3.91 6.82
C LEU A 169 -11.11 3.31 6.72
N LEU A 170 -12.12 4.04 7.20
CA LEU A 170 -13.52 3.56 7.21
C LEU A 170 -14.19 3.68 5.85
N PHE A 171 -13.94 4.75 5.10
CA PHE A 171 -14.54 4.94 3.77
C PHE A 171 -13.67 4.34 2.69
N SER A 172 -12.49 4.90 2.45
CA SER A 172 -11.59 4.47 1.37
C SER A 172 -11.02 3.09 1.62
N GLY A 173 -10.63 2.79 2.87
CA GLY A 173 -10.12 1.49 3.27
C GLY A 173 -11.16 0.37 3.12
N ILE A 174 -12.45 0.64 3.31
CA ILE A 174 -13.49 -0.38 3.11
C ILE A 174 -13.88 -0.46 1.62
N LEU A 175 -14.28 0.65 1.03
CA LEU A 175 -14.89 0.67 -0.31
C LEU A 175 -13.88 0.44 -1.42
N PHE A 176 -12.69 1.03 -1.29
CA PHE A 176 -11.68 1.05 -2.35
C PHE A 176 -10.48 0.16 -2.06
N CYS A 177 -10.29 -0.32 -0.83
CA CYS A 177 -9.26 -1.32 -0.52
C CYS A 177 -9.86 -2.70 -0.22
N LEU A 178 -10.65 -2.84 0.85
CA LEU A 178 -11.12 -4.13 1.33
C LEU A 178 -12.04 -4.86 0.33
N LEU A 179 -13.13 -4.22 -0.12
CA LEU A 179 -14.12 -4.87 -0.97
C LEU A 179 -13.53 -5.33 -2.31
N PRO A 180 -12.76 -4.50 -3.05
CA PRO A 180 -12.14 -4.94 -4.30
C PRO A 180 -11.11 -6.04 -4.07
N THR A 181 -10.30 -5.97 -3.01
CA THR A 181 -9.30 -7.01 -2.69
C THR A 181 -9.97 -8.35 -2.33
N LEU A 182 -11.04 -8.34 -1.52
CA LEU A 182 -11.81 -9.54 -1.17
C LEU A 182 -12.42 -10.22 -2.40
N TYR A 183 -12.76 -9.45 -3.42
CA TYR A 183 -13.29 -9.96 -4.67
C TYR A 183 -12.19 -10.45 -5.62
N LEU A 184 -11.13 -9.65 -5.82
CA LEU A 184 -10.11 -9.90 -6.83
C LEU A 184 -9.14 -11.00 -6.43
N VAL A 185 -8.68 -11.03 -5.18
CA VAL A 185 -7.64 -12.00 -4.76
C VAL A 185 -8.08 -13.45 -4.98
N PRO A 186 -9.26 -13.90 -4.48
CA PRO A 186 -9.68 -15.29 -4.72
C PRO A 186 -10.04 -15.56 -6.19
N LYS A 187 -10.46 -14.53 -6.93
CA LYS A 187 -10.89 -14.66 -8.33
C LYS A 187 -9.72 -14.79 -9.29
N LEU A 188 -8.60 -14.11 -9.00
CA LEU A 188 -7.39 -14.09 -9.81
C LEU A 188 -6.40 -15.18 -9.41
N TYR A 189 -6.48 -15.68 -8.17
CA TYR A 189 -5.65 -16.76 -7.68
C TYR A 189 -5.68 -17.99 -8.61
N GLY A 190 -4.50 -18.45 -9.01
CA GLY A 190 -4.32 -19.56 -9.93
C GLY A 190 -4.51 -19.23 -11.40
N LYS A 191 -4.82 -17.97 -11.75
CA LYS A 191 -5.05 -17.54 -13.13
C LYS A 191 -3.95 -16.63 -13.65
N ILE A 192 -3.46 -15.70 -12.82
CA ILE A 192 -2.47 -14.71 -13.24
C ILE A 192 -1.03 -15.18 -13.00
N GLU A 193 -0.82 -16.07 -12.03
CA GLU A 193 0.48 -16.65 -11.71
C GLU A 193 1.06 -17.51 -12.84
N PRO A 194 0.27 -18.40 -13.47
CA PRO A 194 0.75 -19.17 -14.61
C PRO A 194 1.13 -18.30 -15.82
N LEU A 195 0.48 -17.15 -16.01
CA LEU A 195 0.79 -16.22 -17.10
C LEU A 195 2.18 -15.61 -16.96
N LEU A 196 2.71 -15.51 -15.75
CA LEU A 196 4.09 -15.08 -15.47
C LEU A 196 5.06 -16.26 -15.27
N GLY A 197 4.63 -17.48 -15.65
CA GLY A 197 5.41 -18.70 -15.49
C GLY A 197 5.63 -19.12 -14.03
N MET A 198 4.77 -18.68 -13.12
CA MET A 198 4.86 -18.98 -11.68
C MET A 198 3.81 -20.01 -11.26
N ALA A 199 4.14 -20.80 -10.25
CA ALA A 199 3.16 -21.61 -9.54
C ALA A 199 2.30 -20.70 -8.65
N PRO A 200 0.99 -20.98 -8.49
CA PRO A 200 0.14 -20.24 -7.57
C PRO A 200 0.65 -20.33 -6.13
N ARG A 201 0.44 -19.26 -5.36
CA ARG A 201 0.94 -19.15 -3.99
C ARG A 201 0.29 -20.15 -3.04
N THR A 202 1.09 -20.94 -2.36
CA THR A 202 0.66 -21.89 -1.34
C THR A 202 1.07 -21.44 0.07
N PRO A 203 0.48 -22.00 1.14
CA PRO A 203 0.90 -21.71 2.52
C PRO A 203 2.40 -21.97 2.79
N GLU A 204 3.00 -22.89 2.02
CA GLU A 204 4.42 -23.27 2.10
C GLU A 204 5.34 -22.36 1.28
N SER A 205 4.80 -21.41 0.50
CA SER A 205 5.61 -20.49 -0.30
C SER A 205 6.55 -19.67 0.59
N ALA A 206 7.78 -19.43 0.14
CA ALA A 206 8.81 -18.74 0.93
C ALA A 206 8.42 -17.32 1.39
N VAL A 207 7.46 -16.71 0.68
CA VAL A 207 6.89 -15.39 0.96
C VAL A 207 5.72 -15.42 1.94
N SER A 208 5.31 -16.58 2.47
CA SER A 208 4.21 -16.71 3.41
C SER A 208 4.61 -16.39 4.86
N GLY A 209 3.82 -15.53 5.52
CA GLY A 209 4.00 -15.16 6.93
C GLY A 209 4.84 -13.91 7.15
N ILE A 210 4.60 -13.23 8.26
CA ILE A 210 5.39 -12.08 8.70
C ILE A 210 6.35 -12.51 9.81
N SER A 211 7.64 -12.18 9.69
CA SER A 211 8.61 -12.43 10.74
C SER A 211 8.79 -11.16 11.59
N PRO A 212 9.05 -11.29 12.91
CA PRO A 212 9.36 -10.13 13.75
C PRO A 212 10.55 -9.32 13.23
N LYS A 213 11.53 -9.98 12.57
CA LYS A 213 12.65 -9.32 11.89
C LYS A 213 12.19 -8.46 10.71
N ALA A 214 11.21 -8.91 9.94
CA ALA A 214 10.65 -8.13 8.83
C ALA A 214 9.93 -6.87 9.34
N LEU A 215 9.17 -7.00 10.43
CA LEU A 215 8.54 -5.84 11.09
C LEU A 215 9.59 -4.86 11.64
N ALA A 216 10.66 -5.35 12.24
CA ALA A 216 11.77 -4.50 12.69
C ALA A 216 12.46 -3.78 11.53
N VAL A 217 12.68 -4.46 10.39
CA VAL A 217 13.24 -3.83 9.18
C VAL A 217 12.29 -2.77 8.61
N CYS A 218 10.97 -3.03 8.59
CA CYS A 218 10.00 -2.02 8.19
C CYS A 218 10.01 -0.81 9.13
N ALA A 219 10.10 -1.03 10.45
CA ALA A 219 10.21 0.06 11.42
C ALA A 219 11.50 0.86 11.23
N VAL A 220 12.64 0.21 11.02
CA VAL A 220 13.92 0.89 10.75
C VAL A 220 13.91 1.59 9.39
N GLY A 221 13.27 1.02 8.36
CA GLY A 221 13.18 1.65 7.05
C GLY A 221 12.23 2.85 7.00
N PHE A 222 11.41 3.02 8.04
CA PHE A 222 10.48 4.14 8.18
C PHE A 222 11.07 5.31 9.00
N VAL A 223 12.00 5.03 9.93
CA VAL A 223 12.71 6.02 10.75
C VAL A 223 13.95 6.53 10.01
#